data_AF-A0A7W0UGW1-F1
#
_entry.id   AF-A0A7W0UGW1-F1
#
_cell.length_a   1.000
_cell.length_b   1.000
_cell.length_c   1.000
_cell.angle_alpha   90.00
_cell.angle_beta   90.00
_cell.angle_gamma   90.00
#
_symmetry.space_group_name_H-M   'P 1'
#
loop_
_entity.id
_entity.type
_entity.pdbx_description
1 polymer ?
#
loop_
_entity_poly.entity_id
_entity_poly.type
_entity_poly.pdbx_seq_one_letter_code
_entity_poly.pdbx_strand_id
1 'polypeptide(L)'
;EMHITSTGRHPAAKRVVRQVVEITALGLPIGAYADAIDANGSGGMTNISVVTPGDFNGREKIGFFGTDPYYTYEDFYGNGDTDKIPASAHAVGSIYYVSGGKNKKEHPPSPNCTANRTTGANPGSVGQSMWDGSGTGGALTGVCAGAMAAAPPPTTLFTETDRKRAAPRPQLEEKDYIALRAAAQTSGMYCVPSGANLSCTKQGGAAGTFGKTIQPAALAGLPNNYIFYVDFASGGDPTSVAQTLKWKASVGPCSYDPATHRSVVLIIRNGSLSMENGSTLTGAVLLPEGAFDSSGNFTTHGTIIAEEFRIRGGAVFENSACWVDNMPGPFLDTTLTGWSEIDR
;
A
#
# COMPACT_ATOMS: atom_id res chain seq x y z
N GLU A 1 -19.15 -13.92 11.02
CA GLU A 1 -18.18 -14.78 11.72
C GLU A 1 -18.20 -16.17 11.09
N MET A 2 -17.03 -16.68 10.69
CA MET A 2 -16.86 -18.06 10.23
C MET A 2 -16.11 -18.81 11.33
N HIS A 3 -16.72 -19.85 11.91
CA HIS A 3 -16.07 -20.70 12.91
C HIS A 3 -15.60 -22.00 12.25
N ILE A 4 -14.29 -22.21 12.17
CA ILE A 4 -13.73 -23.48 11.72
C ILE A 4 -13.39 -24.33 12.95
N THR A 5 -13.98 -25.53 13.02
CA THR A 5 -13.64 -26.53 14.03
C THR A 5 -12.66 -27.52 13.40
N SER A 6 -11.44 -27.63 13.94
CA SER A 6 -10.49 -28.68 13.55
C SER A 6 -10.45 -29.78 14.62
N THR A 7 -10.41 -31.03 14.17
CA THR A 7 -10.26 -32.21 15.04
C THR A 7 -9.08 -33.04 14.57
N GLY A 8 -8.00 -33.04 15.33
CA GLY A 8 -6.86 -33.95 15.13
C GLY A 8 -7.11 -35.30 15.79
N ARG A 9 -6.88 -36.41 15.07
CA ARG A 9 -6.85 -37.76 15.64
C ARG A 9 -5.45 -38.36 15.47
N HIS A 10 -4.76 -38.60 16.58
CA HIS A 10 -3.53 -39.37 16.60
C HIS A 10 -3.83 -40.82 17.06
N PRO A 11 -3.34 -41.87 16.39
CA PRO A 11 -3.67 -43.27 16.71
C PRO A 11 -3.32 -43.69 18.15
N ALA A 12 -2.36 -43.00 18.79
CA ALA A 12 -1.89 -43.29 20.15
C ALA A 12 -2.42 -42.32 21.24
N ALA A 13 -3.25 -41.32 20.91
CA ALA A 13 -3.71 -40.33 21.89
C ALA A 13 -5.01 -40.76 22.57
N LYS A 14 -5.02 -40.79 23.92
CA LYS A 14 -6.22 -41.04 24.74
C LYS A 14 -7.14 -39.82 24.91
N ARG A 15 -6.72 -38.64 24.44
CA ARG A 15 -7.44 -37.38 24.58
C ARG A 15 -7.67 -36.73 23.23
N VAL A 16 -8.89 -36.26 22.99
CA VAL A 16 -9.24 -35.48 21.79
C VAL A 16 -9.26 -34.02 22.19
N VAL A 17 -8.47 -33.19 21.52
CA VAL A 17 -8.49 -31.74 21.74
C VAL A 17 -9.37 -31.10 20.68
N ARG A 18 -10.38 -30.33 21.11
CA ARG A 18 -11.15 -29.43 20.24
C ARG A 18 -10.59 -28.03 20.38
N GLN A 19 -10.29 -27.41 19.25
CA GLN A 19 -9.88 -26.02 19.18
C GLN A 19 -10.95 -25.22 18.43
N VAL A 20 -11.31 -24.07 18.98
CA VAL A 20 -12.12 -23.06 18.29
C VAL A 20 -11.14 -21.97 17.87
N VAL A 21 -11.02 -21.80 16.56
CA VAL A 21 -10.21 -20.74 15.97
C VAL A 21 -11.19 -19.74 15.37
N GLU A 22 -11.07 -18.49 15.81
CA GLU A 22 -11.67 -17.36 15.12
C GLU A 22 -10.74 -16.96 13.98
N ILE A 23 -11.33 -16.80 12.79
CA ILE A 23 -10.62 -16.34 11.63
C ILE A 23 -11.19 -14.97 11.28
N THR A 24 -10.42 -13.92 11.52
CA THR A 24 -10.78 -12.56 11.13
C THR A 24 -10.02 -12.16 9.88
N ALA A 25 -10.71 -11.42 9.02
CA ALA A 25 -10.08 -10.77 7.90
C ALA A 25 -9.24 -9.60 8.41
N LEU A 26 -7.91 -9.70 8.35
CA LEU A 26 -7.04 -8.53 8.32
C LEU A 26 -7.36 -7.81 7.01
N GLY A 27 -8.17 -6.76 7.10
CA GLY A 27 -8.40 -5.85 5.99
C GLY A 27 -7.05 -5.28 5.57
N LEU A 28 -6.69 -5.44 4.29
CA LEU A 28 -5.61 -4.64 3.73
C LEU A 28 -6.01 -3.17 3.84
N PRO A 29 -5.16 -2.27 4.36
CA PRO A 29 -5.43 -0.85 4.20
C PRO A 29 -5.46 -0.57 2.70
N ILE A 30 -6.35 0.32 2.29
CA ILE A 30 -6.42 0.74 0.91
C ILE A 30 -5.64 2.04 0.77
N GLY A 31 -4.90 2.18 -0.32
CA GLY A 31 -4.18 3.40 -0.63
C GLY A 31 -2.70 3.34 -0.32
N ALA A 32 -2.08 4.50 -0.13
CA ALA A 32 -0.64 4.62 0.01
C ALA A 32 -0.27 5.07 1.43
N TYR A 33 0.46 4.22 2.14
CA TYR A 33 0.97 4.49 3.47
C TYR A 33 2.49 4.38 3.49
N ALA A 34 3.17 5.39 4.04
CA ALA A 34 4.59 5.32 4.35
C ALA A 34 4.95 6.16 5.57
N ASP A 35 5.99 5.77 6.31
CA ASP A 35 6.43 6.54 7.47
C ASP A 35 7.06 7.88 7.08
N ALA A 36 7.70 7.94 5.90
CA ALA A 36 8.16 9.18 5.29
C ALA A 36 7.98 9.17 3.77
N ILE A 37 7.75 10.35 3.20
CA ILE A 37 7.54 10.52 1.75
C ILE A 37 8.51 11.56 1.21
N ASP A 38 9.23 11.20 0.15
CA ASP A 38 10.15 12.08 -0.55
C ASP A 38 9.87 12.06 -2.06
N ALA A 39 9.17 13.10 -2.51
CA ALA A 39 8.86 13.32 -3.91
C ALA A 39 9.90 14.26 -4.56
N ASN A 40 10.64 13.71 -5.51
CA ASN A 40 11.55 14.48 -6.36
C ASN A 40 11.26 14.31 -7.86
N GLY A 41 10.35 13.40 -8.23
CA GLY A 41 9.84 13.16 -9.59
C GLY A 41 8.56 13.94 -9.90
N SER A 42 7.78 13.48 -10.88
CA SER A 42 6.54 14.13 -11.35
C SER A 42 5.36 13.16 -11.38
N GLY A 43 5.26 12.30 -10.36
CA GLY A 43 4.23 11.26 -10.28
C GLY A 43 2.82 11.82 -10.08
N GLY A 44 1.83 10.96 -10.33
CA GLY A 44 0.41 11.24 -10.13
C GLY A 44 -0.25 10.22 -9.19
N MET A 45 -1.17 10.70 -8.37
CA MET A 45 -2.01 9.96 -7.45
C MET A 45 -3.46 10.13 -7.94
N THR A 46 -4.08 9.08 -8.44
CA THR A 46 -5.45 9.10 -8.98
C THR A 46 -6.37 8.31 -8.07
N ASN A 47 -7.42 8.95 -7.57
CA ASN A 47 -8.42 8.36 -6.69
C ASN A 47 -7.81 7.72 -5.42
N ILE A 48 -6.63 8.16 -4.99
CA ILE A 48 -5.88 7.55 -3.89
C ILE A 48 -5.41 8.61 -2.91
N SER A 49 -5.72 8.39 -1.64
CA SER A 49 -5.18 9.21 -0.55
C SER A 49 -3.89 8.61 -0.01
N VAL A 50 -2.97 9.50 0.33
CA VAL A 50 -1.65 9.16 0.86
C VAL A 50 -1.61 9.55 2.32
N VAL A 51 -1.22 8.62 3.20
CA VAL A 51 -1.19 8.83 4.65
C VAL A 51 0.22 8.58 5.19
N THR A 52 0.73 9.50 6.02
CA THR A 52 2.05 9.36 6.66
C THR A 52 2.06 9.87 8.10
N PRO A 53 2.70 9.18 9.06
CA PRO A 53 2.98 9.73 10.38
C PRO A 53 4.11 10.78 10.36
N GLY A 54 4.98 10.77 9.34
CA GLY A 54 6.11 11.68 9.21
C GLY A 54 5.85 12.84 8.26
N ASP A 55 6.93 13.36 7.68
CA ASP A 55 6.88 14.49 6.75
C ASP A 55 6.63 14.04 5.31
N PHE A 56 5.88 14.86 4.57
CA PHE A 56 5.78 14.77 3.11
C PHE A 56 6.65 15.85 2.47
N ASN A 57 7.77 15.46 1.88
CA ASN A 57 8.65 16.36 1.15
C ASN A 57 8.35 16.38 -0.36
N GLY A 58 8.38 17.56 -0.97
CA GLY A 58 8.22 17.73 -2.42
C GLY A 58 6.79 17.51 -2.91
N ARG A 59 5.80 17.76 -2.03
CA ARG A 59 4.37 17.57 -2.33
C ARG A 59 3.91 18.35 -3.57
N GLU A 60 4.54 19.48 -3.88
CA GLU A 60 4.23 20.29 -5.06
C GLU A 60 4.52 19.60 -6.39
N LYS A 61 5.29 18.50 -6.37
CA LYS A 61 5.66 17.75 -7.56
C LYS A 61 4.71 16.60 -7.87
N ILE A 62 3.80 16.28 -6.95
CA ILE A 62 2.90 15.13 -7.06
C ILE A 62 1.47 15.61 -7.34
N GLY A 63 0.95 15.20 -8.50
CA GLY A 63 -0.45 15.39 -8.85
C GLY A 63 -1.36 14.52 -7.97
N PHE A 64 -2.48 15.06 -7.50
CA PHE A 64 -3.53 14.30 -6.81
C PHE A 64 -4.86 14.56 -7.50
N PHE A 65 -5.55 13.50 -7.93
CA PHE A 65 -6.71 13.57 -8.81
C PHE A 65 -7.89 12.74 -8.34
N GLY A 66 -9.10 13.27 -8.55
CA GLY A 66 -10.34 12.55 -8.32
C GLY A 66 -10.68 12.32 -6.85
N THR A 67 -11.42 11.25 -6.59
CA THR A 67 -12.04 10.95 -5.30
C THR A 67 -11.66 9.53 -4.90
N ASP A 68 -11.27 9.34 -3.65
CA ASP A 68 -10.94 8.03 -3.12
C ASP A 68 -12.19 7.15 -3.06
N PRO A 69 -12.25 6.00 -3.77
CA PRO A 69 -13.44 5.15 -3.78
C PRO A 69 -13.62 4.42 -2.45
N TYR A 70 -12.56 4.27 -1.66
CA TYR A 70 -12.61 3.56 -0.39
C TYR A 70 -12.97 4.49 0.77
N TYR A 71 -12.23 5.57 0.94
CA TYR A 71 -12.34 6.42 2.12
C TYR A 71 -13.42 7.49 2.05
N THR A 72 -13.99 7.79 3.20
CA THR A 72 -14.99 8.82 3.46
C THR A 72 -14.43 9.91 4.38
N TYR A 73 -15.15 11.03 4.48
CA TYR A 73 -14.77 12.11 5.41
C TYR A 73 -14.74 11.62 6.86
N GLU A 74 -15.63 10.70 7.24
CA GLU A 74 -15.64 10.09 8.57
C GLU A 74 -14.32 9.38 8.88
N ASP A 75 -13.76 8.63 7.93
CA ASP A 75 -12.51 7.89 8.13
C ASP A 75 -11.35 8.81 8.50
N PHE A 76 -11.35 10.03 7.96
CA PHE A 76 -10.29 11.01 8.19
C PHE A 76 -10.61 11.98 9.33
N TYR A 77 -11.86 12.41 9.50
CA TYR A 77 -12.21 13.53 10.39
C TYR A 77 -13.16 13.18 11.53
N GLY A 78 -13.76 11.98 11.56
CA GLY A 78 -14.65 11.55 12.65
C GLY A 78 -15.89 12.43 12.82
N ASN A 79 -16.36 13.03 11.72
CA ASN A 79 -17.43 14.05 11.69
C ASN A 79 -18.82 13.49 11.30
N GLY A 80 -18.93 12.20 11.05
CA GLY A 80 -20.13 11.47 10.63
C GLY A 80 -20.44 11.57 9.14
N ASP A 81 -19.57 12.18 8.33
CA ASP A 81 -19.80 12.41 6.91
C ASP A 81 -19.34 11.21 6.07
N THR A 82 -20.30 10.59 5.37
CA THR A 82 -20.08 9.39 4.56
C THR A 82 -19.69 9.69 3.12
N ASP A 83 -19.62 10.97 2.73
CA ASP A 83 -19.17 11.34 1.39
C ASP A 83 -17.70 10.96 1.19
N LYS A 84 -17.39 10.55 -0.04
CA LYS A 84 -16.04 10.12 -0.41
C LYS A 84 -15.07 11.30 -0.42
N ILE A 85 -13.88 11.10 0.13
CA ILE A 85 -12.88 12.17 0.19
C ILE A 85 -12.19 12.37 -1.16
N PRO A 86 -11.85 13.61 -1.54
CA PRO A 86 -10.92 13.87 -2.62
C PRO A 86 -9.56 13.22 -2.32
N ALA A 87 -8.95 12.60 -3.33
CA ALA A 87 -7.62 11.99 -3.22
C ALA A 87 -6.60 13.04 -2.75
N SER A 88 -5.97 12.88 -1.58
CA SER A 88 -5.10 13.94 -1.04
C SER A 88 -3.94 13.42 -0.19
N ALA A 89 -3.03 14.33 0.19
CA ALA A 89 -1.95 14.00 1.11
C ALA A 89 -2.33 14.31 2.57
N HIS A 90 -2.12 13.35 3.46
CA HIS A 90 -2.38 13.47 4.88
C HIS A 90 -1.13 13.09 5.68
N ALA A 91 -0.58 14.03 6.44
CA ALA A 91 0.63 13.85 7.23
C ALA A 91 0.39 14.25 8.68
N VAL A 92 0.77 13.41 9.64
CA VAL A 92 0.81 13.83 11.05
C VAL A 92 1.98 14.79 11.26
N GLY A 93 3.06 14.62 10.50
CA GLY A 93 4.12 15.60 10.38
C GLY A 93 3.75 16.76 9.45
N SER A 94 4.80 17.40 8.93
CA SER A 94 4.67 18.57 8.06
C SER A 94 4.55 18.17 6.60
N ILE A 95 3.77 18.93 5.83
CA ILE A 95 3.76 18.82 4.37
C ILE A 95 4.55 19.99 3.80
N TYR A 96 5.67 19.71 3.12
CA TYR A 96 6.56 20.71 2.58
C TYR A 96 6.41 20.89 1.08
N TYR A 97 6.31 22.14 0.64
CA TYR A 97 6.40 22.54 -0.76
C TYR A 97 7.70 23.32 -1.06
N VAL A 98 8.27 23.07 -2.24
CA VAL A 98 9.45 23.69 -2.89
C VAL A 98 10.75 22.85 -2.86
N SER A 99 11.13 22.33 -4.02
CA SER A 99 12.53 21.99 -4.34
C SER A 99 13.33 23.25 -4.70
N GLY A 100 14.04 23.85 -3.75
CA GLY A 100 14.86 25.03 -4.05
C GLY A 100 15.76 25.58 -2.95
N GLY A 101 15.78 25.04 -1.73
CA GLY A 101 16.73 25.48 -0.70
C GLY A 101 16.29 25.16 0.74
N LYS A 102 17.10 25.62 1.71
CA LYS A 102 16.99 25.33 3.17
C LYS A 102 15.70 25.83 3.84
N ASN A 103 14.86 26.61 3.15
CA ASN A 103 13.62 27.16 3.69
C ASN A 103 12.44 26.44 3.05
N LYS A 104 12.22 25.17 3.45
CA LYS A 104 11.01 24.43 3.11
C LYS A 104 9.82 25.23 3.62
N LYS A 105 8.83 25.50 2.77
CA LYS A 105 7.59 26.12 3.24
C LYS A 105 6.61 25.02 3.58
N GLU A 106 6.16 25.04 4.83
CA GLU A 106 5.14 24.13 5.32
C GLU A 106 3.76 24.57 4.83
N HIS A 107 2.92 23.58 4.55
CA HIS A 107 1.51 23.76 4.18
C HIS A 107 0.81 24.65 5.20
N PRO A 108 0.21 25.78 4.77
CA PRO A 108 -0.47 26.68 5.69
C PRO A 108 -1.73 26.01 6.27
N PRO A 109 -2.28 26.48 7.40
CA PRO A 109 -3.57 26.02 7.92
C PRO A 109 -4.79 26.37 7.03
N SER A 110 -4.56 26.71 5.76
CA SER A 110 -5.54 27.02 4.73
C SER A 110 -5.34 26.09 3.53
N PRO A 111 -6.35 25.91 2.66
CA PRO A 111 -6.22 25.07 1.47
C PRO A 111 -5.01 25.44 0.62
N ASN A 112 -4.27 24.46 0.13
CA ASN A 112 -3.10 24.71 -0.71
C ASN A 112 -3.53 24.99 -2.15
N CYS A 113 -4.02 26.20 -2.39
CA CYS A 113 -4.47 26.66 -3.70
C CYS A 113 -3.33 26.80 -4.73
N THR A 114 -2.08 26.53 -4.32
CA THR A 114 -0.89 26.54 -5.17
C THR A 114 -0.31 25.15 -5.41
N ALA A 115 -0.88 24.10 -4.80
CA ALA A 115 -0.49 22.72 -5.08
C ALA A 115 -0.67 22.46 -6.58
N ASN A 116 0.36 21.90 -7.23
CA ASN A 116 0.30 21.47 -8.62
C ASN A 116 0.01 22.59 -9.65
N ARG A 117 0.76 23.70 -9.58
CA ARG A 117 0.88 24.61 -10.73
C ARG A 117 1.55 23.85 -11.88
N THR A 118 0.78 23.39 -12.86
CA THR A 118 1.33 23.14 -14.19
C THR A 118 1.84 24.47 -14.73
N THR A 119 3.10 24.53 -15.13
CA THR A 119 3.67 25.72 -15.77
C THR A 119 2.76 26.14 -16.95
N GLY A 120 2.12 27.30 -16.83
CA GLY A 120 1.26 27.88 -17.87
C GLY A 120 -0.24 27.58 -17.76
N ALA A 121 -0.71 26.82 -16.77
CA ALA A 121 -2.15 26.70 -16.52
C ALA A 121 -2.63 27.68 -15.45
N ASN A 122 -3.86 28.20 -15.63
CA ASN A 122 -4.52 28.99 -14.61
C ASN A 122 -4.65 28.20 -13.29
N PRO A 123 -4.56 28.85 -12.12
CA PRO A 123 -4.95 28.23 -10.86
C PRO A 123 -6.39 27.68 -11.01
N GLY A 124 -6.57 26.38 -10.78
CA GLY A 124 -7.88 25.70 -10.90
C GLY A 124 -8.14 24.91 -12.18
N SER A 125 -7.10 24.57 -12.97
CA SER A 125 -7.28 23.64 -14.11
C SER A 125 -7.40 22.19 -13.62
N VAL A 126 -8.65 21.76 -13.44
CA VAL A 126 -9.22 20.40 -13.37
C VAL A 126 -8.38 19.32 -12.69
N GLY A 127 -8.83 18.94 -11.48
CA GLY A 127 -8.55 17.64 -10.89
C GLY A 127 -7.77 17.66 -9.59
N GLN A 128 -7.68 18.75 -8.84
CA GLN A 128 -6.76 18.85 -7.70
C GLN A 128 -7.45 18.55 -6.36
N SER A 129 -6.81 17.77 -5.47
CA SER A 129 -7.08 17.95 -4.05
C SER A 129 -6.24 19.08 -3.48
N MET A 130 -6.96 20.10 -3.00
CA MET A 130 -6.42 21.27 -2.31
C MET A 130 -6.54 21.12 -0.79
N TRP A 131 -6.95 19.93 -0.36
CA TRP A 131 -7.40 19.57 0.98
C TRP A 131 -6.39 18.72 1.72
N ASP A 132 -5.10 18.89 1.40
CA ASP A 132 -4.04 18.19 2.13
C ASP A 132 -4.17 18.50 3.64
N GLY A 133 -4.01 17.46 4.45
CA GLY A 133 -4.06 17.55 5.91
C GLY A 133 -2.65 17.42 6.51
N SER A 134 -2.26 18.32 7.40
CA SER A 134 -0.96 18.27 8.08
C SER A 134 -1.09 18.45 9.60
N GLY A 135 -0.08 18.04 10.38
CA GLY A 135 -0.06 18.26 11.83
C GLY A 135 -0.05 19.72 12.25
N THR A 136 0.31 20.63 11.34
CA THR A 136 0.29 22.09 11.51
C THR A 136 -0.91 22.76 10.84
N GLY A 137 -1.85 21.96 10.34
CA GLY A 137 -3.08 22.44 9.74
C GLY A 137 -4.00 23.12 10.75
N GLY A 138 -5.14 23.61 10.26
CA GLY A 138 -6.06 24.36 11.10
C GLY A 138 -7.46 24.51 10.52
N ALA A 139 -8.26 25.37 11.13
CA ALA A 139 -9.61 25.66 10.66
C ALA A 139 -9.56 26.30 9.27
N LEU A 140 -10.41 25.82 8.37
CA LEU A 140 -10.51 26.39 7.04
C LEU A 140 -11.03 27.82 7.08
N THR A 141 -10.23 28.76 6.57
CA THR A 141 -10.61 30.17 6.45
C THR A 141 -11.18 30.54 5.08
N GLY A 142 -11.31 29.58 4.15
CA GLY A 142 -11.85 29.80 2.81
C GLY A 142 -11.74 28.56 1.92
N VAL A 143 -12.19 28.69 0.67
CA VAL A 143 -12.09 27.66 -0.37
C VAL A 143 -11.29 28.21 -1.56
N CYS A 144 -10.50 27.38 -2.23
CA CYS A 144 -9.79 27.81 -3.43
C CYS A 144 -10.75 28.00 -4.60
N ALA A 145 -10.50 29.01 -5.42
CA ALA A 145 -11.22 29.19 -6.68
C ALA A 145 -11.00 27.98 -7.60
N GLY A 146 -12.08 27.40 -8.14
CA GLY A 146 -12.02 26.21 -8.99
C GLY A 146 -11.97 24.87 -8.24
N ALA A 147 -12.19 24.86 -6.92
CA ALA A 147 -12.46 23.63 -6.18
C ALA A 147 -13.60 22.85 -6.84
N MET A 148 -13.37 21.58 -7.16
CA MET A 148 -14.46 20.69 -7.55
C MET A 148 -15.45 20.56 -6.39
N ALA A 149 -16.73 20.32 -6.71
CA ALA A 149 -17.90 20.43 -5.84
C ALA A 149 -17.96 19.47 -4.62
N ALA A 150 -16.87 18.81 -4.24
CA ALA A 150 -16.79 18.12 -2.96
C ALA A 150 -16.77 19.16 -1.83
N ALA A 151 -17.62 18.97 -0.82
CA ALA A 151 -17.61 19.82 0.36
C ALA A 151 -16.18 19.88 0.94
N PRO A 152 -15.68 21.05 1.34
CA PRO A 152 -14.35 21.13 1.94
C PRO A 152 -14.30 20.29 3.23
N PRO A 153 -13.15 19.68 3.60
CA PRO A 153 -13.01 19.05 4.91
C PRO A 153 -13.24 20.08 6.02
N PRO A 154 -13.63 19.68 7.23
CA PRO A 154 -13.83 20.62 8.33
C PRO A 154 -12.53 21.34 8.75
N THR A 155 -11.36 20.75 8.47
CA THR A 155 -10.05 21.28 8.85
C THR A 155 -8.95 20.72 7.93
N THR A 156 -7.82 21.41 7.84
CA THR A 156 -6.56 20.84 7.30
C THR A 156 -5.68 20.23 8.39
N LEU A 157 -6.10 20.23 9.65
CA LEU A 157 -5.38 19.54 10.72
C LEU A 157 -5.54 18.03 10.55
N PHE A 158 -4.42 17.31 10.53
CA PHE A 158 -4.39 15.86 10.52
C PHE A 158 -3.52 15.35 11.68
N THR A 159 -4.15 14.60 12.58
CA THR A 159 -3.57 14.16 13.83
C THR A 159 -3.26 12.67 13.83
N GLU A 160 -2.54 12.21 14.84
CA GLU A 160 -2.30 10.78 15.06
C GLU A 160 -3.60 9.99 15.26
N THR A 161 -4.64 10.62 15.83
CA THR A 161 -5.96 9.99 15.96
C THR A 161 -6.60 9.78 14.59
N ASP A 162 -6.52 10.79 13.72
CA ASP A 162 -7.04 10.75 12.36
C ASP A 162 -6.30 9.69 11.54
N ARG A 163 -4.97 9.62 11.67
CA ARG A 163 -4.13 8.59 11.06
C ARG A 163 -4.54 7.18 11.47
N LYS A 164 -4.77 6.95 12.76
CA LYS A 164 -5.18 5.64 13.28
C LYS A 164 -6.56 5.21 12.78
N ARG A 165 -7.47 6.16 12.51
CA ARG A 165 -8.77 5.86 11.89
C ARG A 165 -8.63 5.57 10.40
N ALA A 166 -7.96 6.46 9.65
CA ALA A 166 -7.86 6.36 8.21
C ALA A 166 -6.98 5.21 7.72
N ALA A 167 -5.83 4.98 8.36
CA ALA A 167 -4.86 3.99 7.90
C ALA A 167 -4.28 3.21 9.08
N PRO A 168 -5.02 2.22 9.62
CA PRO A 168 -4.42 1.24 10.51
C PRO A 168 -3.42 0.44 9.69
N ARG A 169 -2.16 0.89 9.63
CA ARG A 169 -1.06 0.13 9.05
C ARG A 169 -1.10 -1.26 9.70
N PRO A 170 -1.34 -2.35 8.95
CA PRO A 170 -1.27 -3.69 9.49
C PRO A 170 0.16 -3.86 9.96
N GLN A 171 0.35 -3.86 11.28
CA GLN A 171 1.60 -4.31 11.87
C GLN A 171 1.58 -5.82 11.75
N LEU A 172 2.14 -6.32 10.64
CA LEU A 172 2.28 -7.75 10.44
C LEU A 172 3.16 -8.31 11.56
N GLU A 173 2.63 -9.28 12.28
CA GLU A 173 3.35 -10.04 13.28
C GLU A 173 4.13 -11.19 12.60
N GLU A 174 5.07 -11.82 13.33
CA GLU A 174 5.82 -12.96 12.79
C GLU A 174 4.92 -14.10 12.29
N LYS A 175 3.79 -14.32 12.98
CA LYS A 175 2.77 -15.30 12.58
C LYS A 175 2.21 -15.00 11.18
N ASP A 176 2.03 -13.72 10.84
CA ASP A 176 1.46 -13.29 9.57
C ASP A 176 2.47 -13.52 8.45
N TYR A 177 3.75 -13.21 8.70
CA TYR A 177 4.82 -13.51 7.74
C TYR A 177 4.97 -15.00 7.46
N ILE A 178 4.80 -15.86 8.48
CA ILE A 178 4.80 -17.31 8.30
C ILE A 178 3.62 -17.75 7.42
N ALA A 179 2.42 -17.24 7.69
CA ALA A 179 1.23 -17.53 6.88
C ALA A 179 1.39 -17.08 5.43
N LEU A 180 1.91 -15.87 5.22
CA LEU A 180 2.15 -15.30 3.89
C LEU A 180 3.23 -16.05 3.12
N ARG A 181 4.29 -16.50 3.81
CA ARG A 181 5.31 -17.36 3.22
C ARG A 181 4.72 -18.69 2.77
N ALA A 182 3.92 -19.34 3.62
CA ALA A 182 3.27 -20.61 3.28
C ALA A 182 2.28 -20.45 2.12
N ALA A 183 1.52 -19.35 2.10
CA ALA A 183 0.64 -19.00 1.00
C ALA A 183 1.44 -18.75 -0.29
N ALA A 184 2.54 -17.99 -0.25
CA ALA A 184 3.41 -17.78 -1.41
C ALA A 184 4.00 -19.09 -1.96
N GLN A 185 4.35 -20.03 -1.08
CA GLN A 185 4.83 -21.36 -1.50
C GLN A 185 3.74 -22.24 -2.13
N THR A 186 2.48 -22.06 -1.73
CA THR A 186 1.35 -22.91 -2.17
C THR A 186 0.55 -22.33 -3.32
N SER A 187 0.47 -21.00 -3.45
CA SER A 187 -0.37 -20.29 -4.42
C SER A 187 0.36 -19.14 -5.14
N GLY A 188 1.69 -19.12 -5.13
CA GLY A 188 2.46 -18.06 -5.79
C GLY A 188 3.95 -18.35 -5.95
N MET A 189 4.77 -17.38 -5.56
CA MET A 189 6.23 -17.47 -5.61
C MET A 189 6.87 -17.00 -4.30
N TYR A 190 7.73 -17.84 -3.74
CA TYR A 190 8.58 -17.50 -2.60
C TYR A 190 10.04 -17.45 -3.02
N CYS A 191 10.75 -16.38 -2.69
CA CYS A 191 12.15 -16.14 -3.06
C CYS A 191 13.02 -15.81 -1.85
N VAL A 192 14.27 -16.28 -1.89
CA VAL A 192 15.33 -15.87 -0.97
C VAL A 192 16.58 -15.45 -1.75
N PRO A 193 17.38 -14.48 -1.27
CA PRO A 193 18.64 -14.14 -1.89
C PRO A 193 19.59 -15.33 -2.02
N SER A 194 20.23 -15.44 -3.19
CA SER A 194 21.28 -16.40 -3.49
C SER A 194 22.39 -15.67 -4.26
N GLY A 195 23.33 -15.09 -3.51
CA GLY A 195 24.35 -14.18 -4.06
C GLY A 195 23.73 -12.95 -4.73
N ALA A 196 24.06 -12.74 -6.00
CA ALA A 196 23.50 -11.64 -6.82
C ALA A 196 22.06 -11.91 -7.30
N ASN A 197 21.57 -13.15 -7.14
CA ASN A 197 20.29 -13.62 -7.65
C ASN A 197 19.30 -13.93 -6.50
N LEU A 198 18.14 -14.45 -6.87
CA LEU A 198 17.11 -14.99 -6.00
C LEU A 198 16.94 -16.47 -6.30
N SER A 199 16.91 -17.30 -5.27
CA SER A 199 16.43 -18.69 -5.34
C SER A 199 14.93 -18.66 -5.03
N CYS A 200 14.10 -19.01 -6.02
CA CYS A 200 12.65 -18.94 -5.90
C CYS A 200 11.98 -20.29 -6.10
N THR A 201 10.96 -20.58 -5.31
CA THR A 201 10.06 -21.72 -5.45
C THR A 201 8.70 -21.22 -5.92
N LYS A 202 8.16 -21.83 -6.99
CA LYS A 202 6.82 -21.56 -7.53
C LYS A 202 5.84 -22.64 -7.09
N GLN A 203 4.56 -22.29 -6.98
CA GLN A 203 3.48 -23.26 -6.85
C GLN A 203 3.62 -24.37 -7.92
N GLY A 204 3.67 -25.63 -7.46
CA GLY A 204 3.72 -26.80 -8.33
C GLY A 204 5.02 -26.96 -9.16
N GLY A 205 6.04 -26.14 -8.91
CA GLY A 205 7.29 -26.14 -9.66
C GLY A 205 8.53 -26.43 -8.80
N ALA A 206 9.62 -26.83 -9.45
CA ALA A 206 10.92 -26.92 -8.81
C ALA A 206 11.49 -25.52 -8.50
N ALA A 207 12.36 -25.44 -7.50
CA ALA A 207 13.09 -24.22 -7.20
C ALA A 207 13.99 -23.83 -8.40
N GLY A 208 14.02 -22.54 -8.72
CA GLY A 208 14.82 -21.95 -9.80
C GLY A 208 15.58 -20.71 -9.34
N THR A 209 16.58 -20.29 -10.11
CA THR A 209 17.34 -19.06 -9.84
C THR A 209 16.91 -17.96 -10.81
N PHE A 210 16.61 -16.77 -10.27
CA PHE A 210 16.16 -15.59 -11.01
C PHE A 210 17.04 -14.38 -10.66
N GLY A 211 17.21 -13.45 -11.60
CA GLY A 211 17.81 -12.15 -11.26
C GLY A 211 16.92 -11.34 -10.32
N LYS A 212 17.50 -10.37 -9.61
CA LYS A 212 16.73 -9.40 -8.78
C LYS A 212 15.81 -8.47 -9.60
N THR A 213 15.93 -8.49 -10.92
CA THR A 213 14.97 -7.85 -11.82
C THR A 213 13.92 -8.84 -12.26
N ILE A 214 12.70 -8.71 -11.72
CA ILE A 214 11.57 -9.56 -12.06
C ILE A 214 10.98 -9.11 -13.39
N GLN A 215 11.11 -9.99 -14.38
CA GLN A 215 10.55 -9.83 -15.72
C GLN A 215 9.29 -10.70 -15.89
N PRO A 216 8.42 -10.43 -16.87
CA PRO A 216 7.21 -11.22 -17.12
C PRO A 216 7.47 -12.73 -17.24
N ALA A 217 8.58 -13.13 -17.87
CA ALA A 217 8.95 -14.54 -18.01
C ALA A 217 9.19 -15.24 -16.65
N ALA A 218 9.65 -14.50 -15.63
CA ALA A 218 9.82 -15.05 -14.29
C ALA A 218 8.48 -15.44 -13.68
N LEU A 219 7.38 -14.78 -14.05
CA LEU A 219 6.03 -15.01 -13.49
C LEU A 219 5.21 -16.01 -14.30
N ALA A 220 5.73 -16.51 -15.42
CA ALA A 220 5.03 -17.49 -16.25
C ALA A 220 4.63 -18.74 -15.44
N GLY A 221 3.38 -19.18 -15.64
CA GLY A 221 2.80 -20.36 -14.98
C GLY A 221 2.17 -20.10 -13.62
N LEU A 222 2.26 -18.88 -13.08
CA LEU A 222 1.53 -18.51 -11.85
C LEU A 222 0.02 -18.34 -12.15
N PRO A 223 -0.85 -18.55 -11.14
CA PRO A 223 -2.28 -18.29 -11.29
C PRO A 223 -2.54 -16.79 -11.51
N ASN A 224 -3.78 -16.45 -11.90
CA ASN A 224 -4.18 -15.06 -12.12
C ASN A 224 -3.96 -14.16 -10.89
N ASN A 225 -4.20 -14.72 -9.70
CA ASN A 225 -4.01 -14.05 -8.41
C ASN A 225 -3.03 -14.85 -7.58
N TYR A 226 -1.95 -14.22 -7.11
CA TYR A 226 -0.89 -14.92 -6.40
C TYR A 226 -0.17 -14.00 -5.40
N ILE A 227 0.58 -14.64 -4.52
CA ILE A 227 1.49 -13.96 -3.58
C ILE A 227 2.91 -14.06 -4.09
N PHE A 228 3.62 -12.94 -4.15
CA PHE A 228 5.04 -12.86 -4.43
C PHE A 228 5.77 -12.43 -3.16
N TYR A 229 6.51 -13.33 -2.54
CA TYR A 229 7.18 -13.10 -1.27
C TYR A 229 8.69 -13.17 -1.45
N VAL A 230 9.42 -12.14 -1.00
CA VAL A 230 10.89 -12.14 -0.92
C VAL A 230 11.32 -11.94 0.52
N ASP A 231 12.17 -12.83 1.02
CA ASP A 231 12.79 -12.70 2.35
C ASP A 231 14.26 -12.34 2.20
N PHE A 232 14.61 -11.06 2.31
CA PHE A 232 16.02 -10.67 2.38
C PHE A 232 16.60 -10.98 3.77
N ALA A 233 17.90 -11.28 3.81
CA ALA A 233 18.58 -11.56 5.07
C ALA A 233 18.47 -10.37 6.04
N SER A 234 18.11 -10.66 7.29
CA SER A 234 18.03 -9.67 8.35
C SER A 234 19.42 -9.13 8.73
N GLY A 235 19.46 -7.89 9.24
CA GLY A 235 20.68 -7.24 9.74
C GLY A 235 21.47 -6.42 8.72
N GLY A 236 21.03 -6.37 7.45
CA GLY A 236 21.50 -5.39 6.46
C GLY A 236 20.62 -4.14 6.42
N ASP A 237 21.05 -3.11 5.68
CA ASP A 237 20.24 -1.93 5.36
C ASP A 237 19.17 -2.30 4.29
N PRO A 238 17.87 -2.31 4.66
CA PRO A 238 16.78 -2.66 3.74
C PRO A 238 16.66 -1.74 2.53
N THR A 239 17.20 -0.52 2.64
CA THR A 239 17.16 0.49 1.56
C THR A 239 18.36 0.42 0.62
N SER A 240 19.31 -0.49 0.90
CA SER A 240 20.49 -0.69 0.08
C SER A 240 20.15 -1.33 -1.27
N VAL A 241 20.96 -1.03 -2.29
CA VAL A 241 20.84 -1.64 -3.63
C VAL A 241 20.95 -3.18 -3.56
N ALA A 242 21.71 -3.70 -2.60
CA ALA A 242 21.85 -5.14 -2.40
C ALA A 242 20.55 -5.81 -1.93
N GLN A 243 19.70 -5.08 -1.21
CA GLN A 243 18.41 -5.56 -0.70
C GLN A 243 17.22 -4.97 -1.48
N THR A 244 17.46 -4.49 -2.71
CA THR A 244 16.41 -3.96 -3.58
C THR A 244 16.01 -4.96 -4.66
N LEU A 245 14.72 -5.27 -4.73
CA LEU A 245 14.10 -5.96 -5.86
C LEU A 245 13.74 -4.94 -6.93
N LYS A 246 14.01 -5.25 -8.20
CA LYS A 246 13.54 -4.44 -9.34
C LYS A 246 12.34 -5.12 -9.98
N TRP A 247 11.26 -4.39 -10.19
CA TRP A 247 10.05 -4.92 -10.80
C TRP A 247 9.82 -4.32 -12.18
N LYS A 248 9.88 -5.18 -13.21
CA LYS A 248 9.64 -4.83 -14.62
C LYS A 248 8.49 -5.63 -15.23
N ALA A 249 7.79 -6.42 -14.42
CA ALA A 249 6.67 -7.20 -14.90
C ALA A 249 5.37 -6.40 -14.96
N SER A 250 4.44 -6.86 -15.80
CA SER A 250 3.09 -6.32 -15.91
C SER A 250 2.10 -7.33 -15.34
N VAL A 251 1.48 -6.99 -14.22
CA VAL A 251 0.39 -7.72 -13.58
C VAL A 251 -0.82 -6.80 -13.59
N GLY A 252 -1.85 -7.19 -14.33
CA GLY A 252 -3.02 -6.38 -14.60
C GLY A 252 -3.51 -6.56 -16.04
N PRO A 253 -4.51 -5.76 -16.47
CA PRO A 253 -5.20 -4.72 -15.70
C PRO A 253 -6.14 -5.31 -14.63
N CYS A 254 -6.68 -4.44 -13.77
CA CYS A 254 -7.85 -4.83 -12.98
C CYS A 254 -9.04 -5.09 -13.91
N SER A 255 -9.76 -6.19 -13.68
CA SER A 255 -10.98 -6.54 -14.41
C SER A 255 -12.07 -7.00 -13.44
N TYR A 256 -13.33 -6.73 -13.76
CA TYR A 256 -14.49 -7.31 -13.08
C TYR A 256 -14.79 -8.75 -13.53
N ASP A 257 -14.20 -9.18 -14.64
CA ASP A 257 -14.26 -10.58 -15.07
C ASP A 257 -13.15 -11.39 -14.37
N PRO A 258 -13.49 -12.37 -13.51
CA PRO A 258 -12.51 -13.18 -12.78
C PRO A 258 -11.54 -13.95 -13.67
N ALA A 259 -11.90 -14.24 -14.93
CA ALA A 259 -11.04 -14.95 -15.86
C ALA A 259 -9.87 -14.08 -16.36
N THR A 260 -10.07 -12.77 -16.40
CA THR A 260 -9.09 -11.78 -16.89
C THR A 260 -8.49 -10.93 -15.79
N HIS A 261 -9.11 -10.89 -14.60
CA HIS A 261 -8.57 -10.21 -13.43
C HIS A 261 -7.24 -10.83 -13.01
N ARG A 262 -6.20 -10.00 -12.88
CA ARG A 262 -4.90 -10.41 -12.37
C ARG A 262 -4.45 -9.48 -11.27
N SER A 263 -4.05 -10.04 -10.14
CA SER A 263 -3.53 -9.30 -9.01
C SER A 263 -2.33 -9.99 -8.36
N VAL A 264 -1.51 -9.20 -7.68
CA VAL A 264 -0.40 -9.72 -6.88
C VAL A 264 -0.39 -9.09 -5.49
N VAL A 265 -0.18 -9.91 -4.47
CA VAL A 265 0.26 -9.41 -3.16
C VAL A 265 1.77 -9.57 -3.12
N LEU A 266 2.49 -8.45 -3.20
CA LEU A 266 3.94 -8.41 -3.18
C LEU A 266 4.43 -8.06 -1.78
N ILE A 267 5.12 -9.00 -1.13
CA ILE A 267 5.75 -8.79 0.18
C ILE A 267 7.27 -8.87 0.01
N ILE A 268 7.98 -7.84 0.47
CA ILE A 268 9.44 -7.87 0.57
C ILE A 268 9.81 -7.56 2.01
N ARG A 269 10.34 -8.58 2.70
CA ARG A 269 10.83 -8.44 4.07
C ARG A 269 12.31 -8.06 4.07
N ASN A 270 12.69 -7.13 4.95
CA ASN A 270 14.07 -6.64 5.09
C ASN A 270 14.66 -6.11 3.75
N GLY A 271 13.83 -5.51 2.91
CA GLY A 271 14.28 -5.07 1.59
C GLY A 271 13.33 -4.09 0.93
N SER A 272 13.79 -3.52 -0.18
CA SER A 272 13.11 -2.46 -0.91
C SER A 272 12.62 -2.92 -2.28
N LEU A 273 11.72 -2.14 -2.87
CA LEU A 273 11.22 -2.33 -4.23
C LEU A 273 11.56 -1.11 -5.09
N SER A 274 12.14 -1.33 -6.26
CA SER A 274 12.24 -0.34 -7.34
C SER A 274 11.32 -0.74 -8.48
N MET A 275 10.32 0.08 -8.77
CA MET A 275 9.45 -0.11 -9.92
C MET A 275 10.09 0.51 -11.17
N GLU A 276 10.28 -0.32 -12.19
CA GLU A 276 11.01 0.06 -13.41
C GLU A 276 10.03 0.52 -14.51
N ASN A 277 10.56 1.23 -15.51
CA ASN A 277 9.78 1.81 -16.60
C ASN A 277 8.97 0.76 -17.39
N GLY A 278 7.72 1.08 -17.69
CA GLY A 278 6.78 0.24 -18.45
C GLY A 278 6.16 -0.91 -17.65
N SER A 279 6.40 -0.98 -16.34
CA SER A 279 5.73 -1.97 -15.49
C SER A 279 4.28 -1.58 -15.19
N THR A 280 3.49 -2.59 -14.84
CA THR A 280 2.12 -2.40 -14.32
C THR A 280 1.93 -3.35 -13.15
N LEU A 281 1.34 -2.88 -12.07
CA LEU A 281 1.05 -3.72 -10.91
C LEU A 281 -0.36 -3.43 -10.41
N THR A 282 -1.27 -4.39 -10.59
CA THR A 282 -2.54 -4.44 -9.86
C THR A 282 -2.33 -5.29 -8.63
N GLY A 283 -2.52 -4.74 -7.43
CA GLY A 283 -2.14 -5.47 -6.23
C GLY A 283 -1.93 -4.65 -4.96
N ALA A 284 -1.43 -5.36 -3.95
CA ALA A 284 -0.96 -4.78 -2.70
C ALA A 284 0.56 -4.97 -2.60
N VAL A 285 1.28 -3.91 -2.26
CA VAL A 285 2.72 -3.90 -2.05
C VAL A 285 3.02 -3.65 -0.58
N LEU A 286 3.71 -4.57 0.07
CA LEU A 286 4.02 -4.56 1.49
C LEU A 286 5.54 -4.61 1.70
N LEU A 287 6.12 -3.48 2.09
CA LEU A 287 7.56 -3.27 2.33
C LEU A 287 7.77 -2.77 3.77
N PRO A 288 7.51 -3.61 4.79
CA PRO A 288 7.39 -3.15 6.18
C PRO A 288 8.65 -2.47 6.71
N GLU A 289 9.84 -2.90 6.28
CA GLU A 289 11.13 -2.31 6.67
C GLU A 289 11.82 -1.59 5.51
N GLY A 290 11.14 -1.43 4.37
CA GLY A 290 11.76 -1.11 3.10
C GLY A 290 11.29 0.20 2.48
N ALA A 291 12.00 0.61 1.43
CA ALA A 291 11.62 1.72 0.59
C ALA A 291 10.89 1.24 -0.67
N PHE A 292 9.83 1.94 -1.05
CA PHE A 292 9.26 1.90 -2.40
C PHE A 292 9.91 3.02 -3.23
N ASP A 293 10.60 2.68 -4.31
CA ASP A 293 11.24 3.63 -5.23
C ASP A 293 10.56 3.62 -6.60
N SER A 294 10.13 4.80 -7.06
CA SER A 294 9.43 4.99 -8.33
C SER A 294 10.33 5.58 -9.43
N SER A 295 11.47 4.95 -9.73
CA SER A 295 12.46 5.52 -10.68
C SER A 295 12.01 5.61 -12.15
N GLY A 296 11.00 4.84 -12.58
CA GLY A 296 10.47 4.84 -13.95
C GLY A 296 9.07 5.44 -14.13
N ASN A 297 8.53 5.36 -15.35
CA ASN A 297 7.11 5.61 -15.63
C ASN A 297 6.38 4.26 -15.62
N PHE A 298 5.47 4.05 -14.68
CA PHE A 298 4.69 2.83 -14.52
C PHE A 298 3.34 3.16 -13.90
N THR A 299 2.45 2.17 -13.88
CA THR A 299 1.14 2.29 -13.24
C THR A 299 0.98 1.24 -12.15
N THR A 300 0.60 1.67 -10.95
CA THR A 300 0.19 0.78 -9.87
C THR A 300 -1.29 1.00 -9.58
N HIS A 301 -2.08 -0.07 -9.64
CA HIS A 301 -3.47 -0.10 -9.20
C HIS A 301 -3.55 -0.82 -7.84
N GLY A 302 -3.75 -0.08 -6.76
CA GLY A 302 -4.03 -0.65 -5.45
C GLY A 302 -3.22 -0.05 -4.30
N THR A 303 -2.79 -0.92 -3.38
CA THR A 303 -2.23 -0.51 -2.08
C THR A 303 -0.71 -0.51 -2.08
N ILE A 304 -0.11 0.48 -1.45
CA ILE A 304 1.32 0.50 -1.13
C ILE A 304 1.49 0.78 0.36
N ILE A 305 2.23 -0.08 1.04
CA ILE A 305 2.68 0.11 2.41
C ILE A 305 4.20 -0.01 2.41
N ALA A 306 4.89 1.04 2.83
CA ALA A 306 6.34 1.03 2.94
C ALA A 306 6.80 1.74 4.22
N GLU A 307 8.06 1.60 4.59
CA GLU A 307 8.68 2.51 5.56
C GLU A 307 8.96 3.85 4.88
N GLU A 308 9.53 3.81 3.67
CA GLU A 308 9.82 5.02 2.89
C GLU A 308 9.18 4.96 1.50
N PHE A 309 8.61 6.08 1.05
CA PHE A 309 8.08 6.20 -0.30
C PHE A 309 8.84 7.30 -1.08
N ARG A 310 9.68 6.85 -2.02
CA ARG A 310 10.53 7.69 -2.87
C ARG A 310 9.93 7.81 -4.25
N ILE A 311 9.41 9.00 -4.58
CA ILE A 311 8.84 9.24 -5.91
C ILE A 311 9.85 9.98 -6.77
N ARG A 312 10.49 9.30 -7.72
CA ARG A 312 11.63 9.85 -8.50
C ARG A 312 11.33 10.07 -9.99
N GLY A 313 10.42 9.30 -10.56
CA GLY A 313 9.97 9.37 -11.95
C GLY A 313 8.52 9.87 -12.10
N GLY A 314 7.90 9.58 -13.25
CA GLY A 314 6.51 9.93 -13.58
C GLY A 314 5.53 8.78 -13.34
N ALA A 315 5.63 8.12 -12.20
CA ALA A 315 4.77 7.00 -11.82
C ALA A 315 3.31 7.45 -11.61
N VAL A 316 2.35 6.58 -11.95
CA VAL A 316 0.93 6.77 -11.65
C VAL A 316 0.50 5.73 -10.62
N PHE A 317 -0.02 6.21 -9.51
CA PHE A 317 -0.64 5.38 -8.47
C PHE A 317 -2.14 5.60 -8.54
N GLU A 318 -2.89 4.53 -8.62
CA GLU A 318 -4.34 4.57 -8.79
C GLU A 318 -5.01 3.64 -7.80
N ASN A 319 -6.10 4.10 -7.21
CA ASN A 319 -7.05 3.23 -6.55
C ASN A 319 -8.35 3.21 -7.36
N SER A 320 -8.64 2.09 -8.02
CA SER A 320 -9.81 1.96 -8.89
C SER A 320 -10.95 1.26 -8.16
N ALA A 321 -12.20 1.55 -8.54
CA ALA A 321 -13.36 0.82 -8.01
C ALA A 321 -13.22 -0.69 -8.22
N CYS A 322 -12.73 -1.09 -9.40
CA CYS A 322 -12.42 -2.49 -9.70
C CYS A 322 -11.47 -3.11 -8.68
N TRP A 323 -10.43 -2.40 -8.27
CA TRP A 323 -9.49 -2.91 -7.28
C TRP A 323 -10.15 -3.06 -5.91
N VAL A 324 -10.89 -2.05 -5.45
CA VAL A 324 -11.62 -2.11 -4.17
C VAL A 324 -12.60 -3.29 -4.14
N ASP A 325 -13.32 -3.53 -5.25
CA ASP A 325 -14.30 -4.61 -5.37
C ASP A 325 -13.66 -6.00 -5.51
N ASN A 326 -12.41 -6.07 -5.97
CA ASN A 326 -11.69 -7.33 -6.25
C ASN A 326 -10.38 -7.45 -5.46
N MET A 327 -10.29 -6.80 -4.29
CA MET A 327 -9.10 -6.91 -3.47
C MET A 327 -8.77 -8.39 -3.21
N PRO A 328 -7.48 -8.79 -3.28
CA PRO A 328 -7.08 -10.12 -2.92
C PRO A 328 -7.59 -10.39 -1.51
N GLY A 329 -8.29 -11.53 -1.38
CA GLY A 329 -9.00 -11.90 -0.16
C GLY A 329 -8.13 -11.77 1.09
N PRO A 330 -8.77 -11.59 2.26
CA PRO A 330 -8.09 -11.06 3.42
C PRO A 330 -6.96 -11.95 3.88
N PHE A 331 -5.91 -11.30 4.36
CA PHE A 331 -4.97 -11.87 5.30
C PHE A 331 -5.83 -12.45 6.42
N LEU A 332 -5.74 -13.75 6.66
CA LEU A 332 -6.52 -14.37 7.71
C LEU A 332 -5.72 -14.22 9.00
N ASP A 333 -6.19 -13.41 9.94
CA ASP A 333 -5.75 -13.55 11.33
C ASP A 333 -6.45 -14.78 11.90
N THR A 334 -5.70 -15.59 12.64
CA THR A 334 -6.21 -16.79 13.30
C THR A 334 -5.98 -16.63 14.79
N THR A 335 -7.04 -16.33 15.52
CA THR A 335 -7.01 -16.23 16.99
C THR A 335 -7.62 -17.49 17.58
N LEU A 336 -6.89 -18.16 18.46
CA LEU A 336 -7.46 -19.26 19.25
C LEU A 336 -8.39 -18.67 20.31
N THR A 337 -9.69 -18.80 20.12
CA THR A 337 -10.71 -18.25 21.04
C THR A 337 -11.14 -19.25 22.10
N GLY A 338 -10.79 -20.53 21.94
CA GLY A 338 -11.02 -21.53 22.97
C GLY A 338 -10.38 -22.87 22.65
N TRP A 339 -10.08 -23.62 23.70
CA TRP A 339 -9.76 -25.04 23.61
C TRP A 339 -10.57 -25.80 24.65
N SER A 340 -11.00 -27.01 24.31
CA SER A 340 -11.58 -27.95 25.26
C SER A 340 -11.01 -29.34 25.03
N GLU A 341 -10.65 -30.02 26.12
CA GLU A 341 -10.42 -31.46 26.10
C GLU A 341 -11.79 -32.15 26.03
N ILE A 342 -11.98 -33.00 25.02
CA ILE A 342 -13.10 -33.91 24.96
C ILE A 342 -12.61 -35.23 25.55
N ASP A 343 -12.96 -35.49 26.80
CA ASP A 343 -12.91 -36.84 27.35
C ASP A 343 -14.05 -37.65 26.71
N ARG A 344 -13.71 -38.89 26.30
CA ARG A 344 -14.68 -39.84 25.74
C ARG A 344 -15.57 -40.44 26.81
#